data_AF-A0A0X8D586-F1
#
_entry.id   AF-A0A0X8D586-F1
#
_cell.length_a   1.000
_cell.length_b   1.000
_cell.length_c   1.000
_cell.angle_alpha   90.00
_cell.angle_beta   90.00
_cell.angle_gamma   90.00
#
_symmetry.space_group_name_H-M   'P 1'
#
loop_
_entity.id
_entity.type
_entity.pdbx_description
1 polymer ?
#
loop_
_entity_poly.entity_id
_entity_poly.type
_entity_poly.pdbx_seq_one_letter_code
_entity_poly.pdbx_strand_id
1 'polypeptide(L)' 'MWDYIIPILTLLVGVIAGFALGVWYLRNQMANMQMDEKQIQQIARSMGMNLNQKQLNQMTRRMQNMKPGLKPGAKKKK' A
#
# COMPACT_ATOMS: atom_id res chain seq x y z
N MET A 1 -1.37 -45.99 -15.72
CA MET A 1 -2.03 -44.74 -16.21
C MET A 1 -2.35 -43.81 -15.04
N TRP A 2 -2.86 -44.33 -13.91
CA TRP A 2 -3.05 -43.58 -12.66
C TRP A 2 -1.76 -43.03 -12.03
N ASP A 3 -0.62 -43.69 -12.22
CA ASP A 3 0.68 -43.26 -11.68
C ASP A 3 1.18 -41.91 -12.23
N TYR A 4 0.67 -41.48 -13.39
CA TYR A 4 0.97 -40.15 -13.96
C TYR A 4 -0.06 -39.10 -13.55
N ILE A 5 -1.31 -39.50 -13.33
CA ILE A 5 -2.42 -38.59 -13.00
C ILE A 5 -2.27 -38.03 -11.59
N ILE A 6 -1.90 -38.89 -10.63
CA ILE A 6 -1.69 -38.51 -9.23
C ILE A 6 -0.65 -37.37 -9.10
N PRO A 7 0.59 -37.50 -9.60
CA PRO A 7 1.60 -36.44 -9.43
C PRO A 7 1.23 -35.14 -10.15
N ILE A 8 0.54 -35.19 -11.28
CA ILE A 8 0.08 -33.99 -11.99
C ILE A 8 -0.95 -33.23 -11.15
N LEU A 9 -1.93 -33.93 -10.57
CA LEU A 9 -2.91 -33.32 -9.67
C LEU A 9 -2.26 -32.77 -8.40
N THR A 10 -1.30 -33.49 -7.81
CA THR A 10 -0.60 -33.02 -6.60
C THR A 10 0.21 -31.75 -6.88
N LEU A 11 0.85 -31.66 -8.05
CA LEU A 11 1.54 -30.44 -8.50
C LEU A 11 0.55 -29.29 -8.70
N LEU A 12 -0.58 -29.52 -9.34
CA LEU A 12 -1.62 -28.50 -9.54
C LEU A 12 -2.18 -27.98 -8.21
N VAL A 13 -2.53 -28.89 -7.30
CA VAL A 13 -3.04 -28.52 -5.96
C VAL A 13 -1.96 -27.79 -5.17
N GLY A 14 -0.70 -28.24 -5.22
CA GLY A 14 0.42 -27.59 -4.55
C GLY A 14 0.69 -26.17 -5.07
N VAL A 15 0.63 -25.98 -6.39
CA VAL A 15 0.81 -24.65 -7.02
C VAL A 15 -0.35 -23.72 -6.64
N ILE A 16 -1.60 -24.20 -6.72
CA ILE A 16 -2.78 -23.40 -6.38
C ILE A 16 -2.77 -23.04 -4.88
N ALA A 17 -2.53 -24.02 -4.01
CA ALA A 17 -2.48 -23.81 -2.56
C ALA A 17 -1.30 -22.90 -2.16
N GLY A 18 -0.12 -23.12 -2.73
CA GLY A 18 1.07 -22.32 -2.48
C GLY A 18 0.90 -20.87 -2.94
N PHE A 19 0.31 -20.65 -4.13
CA PHE A 19 0.03 -19.30 -4.63
C PHE A 19 -1.04 -18.59 -3.79
N ALA A 20 -2.11 -19.29 -3.42
CA ALA A 20 -3.16 -18.73 -2.57
C ALA A 20 -2.63 -18.29 -1.20
N LEU A 21 -1.85 -19.15 -0.54
CA LEU A 21 -1.21 -18.82 0.74
C LEU A 21 -0.19 -17.69 0.60
N GLY A 22 0.60 -17.68 -0.48
CA GLY A 22 1.58 -16.63 -0.76
C GLY A 22 0.91 -15.26 -0.95
N VAL A 23 -0.15 -15.19 -1.77
CA VAL A 23 -0.93 -13.96 -1.98
C VAL A 23 -1.61 -13.52 -0.69
N TRP A 24 -2.19 -14.46 0.08
CA TRP A 24 -2.82 -14.14 1.36
C TRP A 24 -1.82 -13.58 2.38
N TYR A 25 -0.62 -14.16 2.47
CA TYR A 25 0.44 -13.70 3.37
C TYR A 25 0.95 -12.31 2.98
N LEU A 26 1.26 -12.07 1.70
CA LEU A 26 1.66 -10.76 1.20
C LEU A 26 0.57 -9.71 1.42
N ARG A 27 -0.69 -10.07 1.12
CA ARG A 27 -1.84 -9.19 1.34
C ARG A 27 -2.00 -8.85 2.82
N ASN A 28 -1.83 -9.81 3.73
CA ASN A 28 -1.93 -9.58 5.17
C ASN A 28 -0.78 -8.69 5.69
N GLN A 29 0.44 -8.88 5.18
CA GLN A 29 1.59 -8.03 5.53
C GLN A 29 1.42 -6.60 5.01
N MET A 30 0.96 -6.42 3.76
CA MET A 30 0.73 -5.11 3.17
C MET A 30 -0.53 -4.40 3.71
N ALA A 31 -1.56 -5.14 4.12
CA ALA A 31 -2.71 -4.59 4.83
C ALA A 31 -2.27 -4.01 6.19
N ASN A 32 -1.38 -4.72 6.89
CA ASN A 32 -0.80 -4.22 8.14
C ASN A 32 0.26 -3.11 7.94
N MET A 33 0.82 -2.95 6.74
CA MET A 33 1.71 -1.82 6.41
C MET A 33 0.95 -0.51 6.13
N GLN A 34 -0.35 -0.55 5.89
CA GLN A 34 -1.14 0.64 5.49
C GLN A 34 -1.71 1.45 6.66
N MET A 35 -1.54 1.03 7.91
CA MET A 35 -2.28 1.66 9.02
C MET A 35 -1.54 2.78 9.75
N ASP A 36 -0.34 3.16 9.32
CA ASP A 36 0.39 4.24 9.98
C ASP A 36 0.83 5.30 8.97
N GLU A 37 -0.07 6.23 8.68
CA GLU A 37 0.20 7.43 7.87
C GLU A 37 1.47 8.17 8.33
N LYS A 38 1.83 8.03 9.61
CA LYS A 38 3.07 8.60 10.17
C LYS A 38 4.32 7.90 9.65
N GLN A 39 4.28 6.58 9.47
CA GLN A 39 5.42 5.82 8.95
C GLN A 39 5.62 6.08 7.45
N ILE A 40 4.54 6.19 6.67
CA ILE A 40 4.62 6.60 5.27
C ILE A 40 5.16 8.03 5.15
N GLN A 41 4.72 8.95 6.01
CA GLN A 41 5.31 10.29 6.06
C GLN A 41 6.78 10.27 6.44
N GLN A 42 7.21 9.41 7.37
CA GLN A 42 8.63 9.27 7.72
C GLN A 42 9.46 8.67 6.57
N ILE A 43 8.93 7.68 5.85
CA ILE A 43 9.54 7.11 4.64
C ILE A 43 9.66 8.15 3.53
N ALA A 44 8.60 8.93 3.27
CA ALA A 44 8.62 10.00 2.28
C ALA A 44 9.61 11.12 2.64
N ARG A 45 9.81 11.39 3.94
CA ARG A 45 10.82 12.34 4.44
C ARG A 45 12.24 11.77 4.34
N SER A 46 12.44 10.49 4.64
CA SER A 46 13.75 9.84 4.60
C SER A 46 14.19 9.49 3.19
N MET A 47 13.28 9.40 2.21
CA MET A 47 13.56 9.17 0.79
C MET A 47 14.19 10.39 0.07
N GLY A 48 14.68 11.40 0.80
CA GLY A 48 15.51 12.47 0.23
C GLY A 48 14.74 13.74 -0.17
N MET A 49 13.47 13.88 0.22
CA MET A 49 12.85 15.20 0.25
C MET A 49 13.42 15.98 1.44
N ASN A 50 14.47 16.79 1.18
CA ASN A 50 15.03 17.77 2.12
C ASN A 50 14.00 18.87 2.44
N LEU A 51 12.87 18.49 3.04
CA LEU A 51 11.87 19.41 3.55
C LEU A 51 12.32 19.82 4.94
N ASN A 52 12.73 21.08 5.06
CA ASN A 52 13.02 21.72 6.34
C ASN A 52 11.85 21.47 7.32
N GLN A 53 12.14 21.12 8.58
CA GLN A 53 11.17 20.66 9.59
C GLN A 53 9.96 21.60 9.75
N LYS A 54 10.16 22.90 9.48
CA LYS A 54 9.09 23.92 9.42
C LYS A 54 8.13 23.74 8.23
N GLN A 55 8.65 23.47 7.03
CA GLN A 55 7.85 23.20 5.83
C GLN A 55 7.07 21.90 5.99
N LEU A 56 7.68 20.92 6.64
CA LEU A 56 7.06 19.64 6.96
C LEU A 56 5.87 19.77 7.90
N ASN A 57 6.05 20.47 9.02
CA ASN A 57 4.95 20.77 9.95
C ASN A 57 3.85 21.60 9.28
N GLN A 58 4.21 22.50 8.37
CA GLN A 58 3.24 23.30 7.61
C GLN A 58 2.47 22.46 6.59
N MET A 59 3.12 21.49 5.93
CA MET A 59 2.47 20.53 5.03
C MET A 59 1.57 19.56 5.77
N THR A 60 2.01 18.95 6.88
CA THR A 60 1.17 18.04 7.69
C THR A 60 -0.09 18.75 8.18
N ARG A 61 0.00 20.01 8.62
CA ARG A 61 -1.18 20.80 9.01
C ARG A 61 -2.12 21.11 7.85
N ARG A 62 -1.58 21.40 6.66
CA ARG A 62 -2.39 21.64 5.46
C ARG A 62 -3.05 20.35 4.96
N MET A 63 -2.35 19.23 5.03
CA MET A 63 -2.83 17.91 4.60
C MET A 63 -3.90 17.35 5.54
N GLN A 64 -3.72 17.47 6.86
CA GLN A 64 -4.76 17.12 7.85
C GLN A 64 -6.04 17.94 7.67
N ASN A 65 -5.91 19.19 7.19
CA ASN A 65 -7.06 20.06 6.91
C ASN A 65 -7.61 19.89 5.49
N MET A 66 -6.92 19.17 4.60
CA MET A 66 -7.43 18.78 3.28
C MET A 66 -8.22 17.48 3.44
N LYS A 67 -9.52 17.61 3.71
CA LYS A 67 -10.45 16.48 3.61
C LYS A 67 -10.30 15.82 2.22
N PRO A 68 -10.18 14.48 2.13
CA PRO A 68 -10.15 13.79 0.84
C PRO A 68 -11.51 13.97 0.17
N GLY A 69 -11.57 14.83 -0.85
CA GLY A 69 -12.80 15.13 -1.59
C GLY A 69 -12.95 16.57 -2.07
N LEU A 70 -12.14 17.52 -1.59
CA LEU A 70 -12.21 18.90 -2.10
C LEU A 70 -11.36 19.05 -3.38
N LYS A 71 -12.01 18.92 -4.54
CA LYS A 71 -11.44 19.21 -5.87
C LYS A 71 -10.78 20.60 -5.87
N PRO A 72 -9.46 20.72 -6.10
CA PRO A 72 -8.82 22.03 -6.22
C PRO A 72 -9.19 22.62 -7.59
N GLY A 73 -10.17 23.52 -7.64
CA GLY A 73 -10.52 24.21 -8.89
C GLY A 73 -11.83 25.00 -8.91
N ALA A 74 -12.75 24.79 -7.96
CA ALA A 74 -14.06 25.43 -7.99
C ALA A 74 -14.08 26.84 -7.34
N LYS A 75 -13.11 27.72 -7.61
CA LYS A 75 -13.28 29.17 -7.42
C LYS A 75 -12.32 29.95 -8.32
N LYS A 76 -12.83 30.46 -9.45
CA LYS A 76 -12.58 31.84 -9.93
C LYS A 76 -13.32 32.11 -11.25
N LYS A 77 -14.32 32.99 -11.19
CA LYS A 77 -14.60 34.15 -12.08
C LYS A 77 -16.00 34.65 -11.68
N LYS A 78 -16.04 35.70 -10.86
CA LYS A 78 -16.13 37.13 -11.20
C LYS A 78 -17.60 37.51 -11.35
#